data_AF-C7H317-F1
#
_entry.id   AF-C7H317-F1
#
_cell.length_a   1.000
_cell.length_b   1.000
_cell.length_c   1.000
_cell.angle_alpha   90.00
_cell.angle_beta   90.00
_cell.angle_gamma   90.00
#
_symmetry.space_group_name_H-M   'P 1'
#
loop_
_entity.id
_entity.type
_entity.pdbx_description
1 polymer ?
#
loop_
_entity_poly.entity_id
_entity_poly.type
_entity_poly.pdbx_seq_one_letter_code
_entity_poly.pdbx_strand_id
1 'polypeptide(L)'
;MQASAFSICSIVNFQQFVKVWSAGGRPPFLLFFPQNRFLFLRAYVILKNCTTHYFMQKRKGKTTTMNANDIWLIAGLGNPEAKYDGTRHNAGFAALDSLAGKWGISVSKTKFQGLWGQGEVDGHKVVLLKPLTYMNLSGDSIAPLAGFFKIPADHVIVLCDDITQAPGKLRIRPSGSAGGHNGLKSIIARLGGENFPRIRIGVGAKPRPDYDLADWVLGKFPPEDAKAMADRYPDLEAAAKLIMDGKLGLAQSKYNG
;
A
#
# COMPACT_ATOMS: atom_id res chain seq x y z
N MET A 1 10.52 64.08 10.01
CA MET A 1 9.38 63.65 10.86
C MET A 1 8.98 62.25 10.40
N GLN A 2 8.96 61.15 11.15
CA GLN A 2 9.36 60.77 12.50
C GLN A 2 9.31 59.21 12.50
N ALA A 3 10.26 58.52 13.13
CA ALA A 3 10.34 57.05 13.23
C ALA A 3 9.12 56.46 13.99
N SER A 4 8.71 55.18 13.88
CA SER A 4 9.42 53.99 14.36
C SER A 4 8.42 52.79 14.48
N ALA A 5 8.99 51.57 14.59
CA ALA A 5 8.41 50.37 15.20
C ALA A 5 7.49 49.43 14.36
N PHE A 6 8.05 48.81 13.31
CA PHE A 6 7.68 47.43 12.94
C PHE A 6 8.96 46.63 12.65
N SER A 7 9.80 46.52 13.68
CA SER A 7 10.90 45.56 13.70
C SER A 7 10.78 44.80 15.00
N ILE A 8 10.90 43.47 14.91
CA ILE A 8 11.02 42.53 16.03
C ILE A 8 9.71 42.28 16.80
N CYS A 9 8.86 41.38 16.29
CA CYS A 9 8.15 40.45 17.17
C CYS A 9 8.47 39.03 16.70
N SER A 10 9.44 38.48 17.40
CA SER A 10 10.18 37.26 17.18
C SER A 10 9.28 36.04 17.06
N ILE A 11 9.56 35.18 16.08
CA ILE A 11 9.02 33.83 15.88
C ILE A 11 9.04 32.96 17.16
N VAL A 12 9.84 33.34 18.15
CA VAL A 12 9.92 32.75 19.49
C VAL A 12 8.58 32.83 20.25
N ASN A 13 7.75 33.85 20.02
CA ASN A 13 6.50 34.04 20.79
C ASN A 13 5.34 33.14 20.31
N PHE A 14 5.36 32.65 19.07
CA PHE A 14 4.26 31.86 18.53
C PHE A 14 4.25 30.42 19.07
N GLN A 15 5.42 29.80 19.23
CA GLN A 15 5.52 28.45 19.81
C GLN A 15 5.14 28.43 21.30
N GLN A 16 5.46 29.51 22.03
CA GLN A 16 5.12 29.64 23.45
C GLN A 16 3.60 29.84 23.64
N PHE A 17 2.97 30.62 22.75
CA PHE A 17 1.52 30.83 22.74
C PHE A 17 0.73 29.53 22.45
N VAL A 18 1.21 28.70 21.52
CA VAL A 18 0.60 27.41 21.18
C VAL A 18 0.74 26.40 22.32
N LYS A 19 1.87 26.39 23.06
CA LYS A 19 2.06 25.52 24.23
C LYS A 19 1.07 25.84 25.36
N VAL A 20 0.87 27.12 25.69
CA VAL A 20 -0.05 27.56 26.76
C VAL A 20 -1.49 27.16 26.46
N TRP A 21 -1.91 27.23 25.18
CA TRP A 21 -3.27 26.87 24.79
C TRP A 21 -3.51 25.34 24.78
N SER A 22 -2.51 24.53 24.41
CA SER A 22 -2.65 23.06 24.43
C SER A 22 -2.72 22.46 25.84
N ALA A 23 -2.24 23.20 26.86
CA ALA A 23 -2.24 22.78 28.26
C ALA A 23 -3.50 23.22 29.04
N GLY A 24 -4.52 23.77 28.37
CA GLY A 24 -5.78 24.20 29.00
C GLY A 24 -5.69 25.49 29.83
N GLY A 25 -4.56 26.20 29.79
CA GLY A 25 -4.38 27.48 30.48
C GLY A 25 -4.99 28.65 29.70
N ARG A 26 -5.73 29.55 30.38
CA ARG A 26 -6.11 30.85 29.79
C ARG A 26 -4.88 31.74 29.71
N PRO A 27 -4.60 32.39 28.56
CA PRO A 27 -3.49 33.33 28.47
C PRO A 27 -3.76 34.57 29.35
N PRO A 28 -2.74 35.10 30.06
CA PRO A 28 -2.89 36.28 30.91
C PRO A 28 -2.78 37.54 30.05
N PHE A 29 -3.72 37.79 29.14
CA PHE A 29 -3.88 39.09 28.47
C PHE A 29 -5.31 39.18 27.96
N LEU A 30 -6.21 39.48 28.89
CA LEU A 30 -7.62 39.74 28.60
C LEU A 30 -8.08 40.97 29.39
N LEU A 31 -7.36 42.06 29.23
CA LEU A 31 -7.78 43.39 29.66
C LEU A 31 -7.36 44.38 28.57
N PHE A 32 -8.29 45.27 28.20
CA PHE A 32 -8.21 46.36 27.21
C PHE A 32 -8.43 45.99 25.74
N PHE A 33 -9.67 46.19 25.27
CA PHE A 33 -10.07 47.14 24.21
C PHE A 33 -11.55 46.89 23.83
N PRO A 34 -12.50 47.79 24.17
CA PRO A 34 -13.92 47.57 23.94
C PRO A 34 -14.38 48.19 22.62
N GLN A 35 -13.68 48.02 21.49
CA GLN A 35 -14.22 48.34 20.17
C GLN A 35 -13.64 47.37 19.13
N ASN A 36 -14.51 46.77 18.31
CA ASN A 36 -14.24 45.81 17.23
C ASN A 36 -14.25 44.30 17.56
N ARG A 37 -15.43 43.78 17.94
CA ARG A 37 -15.77 42.34 17.87
C ARG A 37 -15.50 41.69 16.50
N PHE A 38 -15.55 42.46 15.41
CA PHE A 38 -15.35 41.97 14.04
C PHE A 38 -13.90 41.58 13.72
N LEU A 39 -12.91 42.29 14.27
CA LEU A 39 -11.50 41.93 14.09
C LEU A 39 -11.13 40.66 14.87
N PHE A 40 -11.74 40.45 16.04
CA PHE A 40 -11.53 39.26 16.86
C PHE A 40 -12.03 37.98 16.17
N LEU A 41 -13.19 38.03 15.53
CA LEU A 41 -13.75 36.88 14.82
C LEU A 41 -12.91 36.52 13.57
N ARG A 42 -12.40 37.54 12.85
CA ARG A 42 -11.49 37.34 11.71
C ARG A 42 -10.15 36.74 12.14
N ALA A 43 -9.55 37.24 13.22
CA ALA A 43 -8.32 36.67 13.76
C ALA A 43 -8.51 35.22 14.23
N TYR A 44 -9.64 34.92 14.89
CA TYR A 44 -9.97 33.57 15.37
C TYR A 44 -10.18 32.56 14.23
N VAL A 45 -10.86 32.95 13.14
CA VAL A 45 -11.05 32.09 11.96
C VAL A 45 -9.71 31.84 11.24
N ILE A 46 -8.85 32.85 11.13
CA ILE A 46 -7.51 32.71 10.54
C ILE A 46 -6.63 31.78 11.40
N LEU A 47 -6.67 31.90 12.72
CA LEU A 47 -5.93 31.03 13.65
C LEU A 47 -6.43 29.57 13.62
N LYS A 48 -7.74 29.31 13.50
CA LYS A 48 -8.28 27.95 13.31
C LYS A 48 -7.88 27.33 11.97
N ASN A 49 -7.87 28.11 10.90
CA ASN A 49 -7.45 27.61 9.59
C ASN A 49 -5.93 27.36 9.52
N CYS A 50 -5.12 28.22 10.14
CA CYS A 50 -3.67 28.01 10.23
C CYS A 50 -3.28 26.78 11.07
N THR A 51 -3.98 26.52 12.18
CA THR A 51 -3.72 25.32 13.01
C THR A 51 -4.14 24.03 12.29
N THR A 52 -5.24 24.06 11.53
CA THR A 52 -5.67 22.94 10.69
C THR A 52 -4.64 22.65 9.60
N HIS A 53 -4.12 23.68 8.94
CA HIS A 53 -3.10 23.53 7.90
C HIS A 53 -1.76 23.03 8.46
N TYR A 54 -1.35 23.50 9.64
CA TYR A 54 -0.16 23.02 10.35
C TYR A 54 -0.26 21.54 10.73
N PHE A 55 -1.43 21.09 11.22
CA PHE A 55 -1.66 19.66 11.52
C PHE A 55 -1.76 18.79 10.26
N MET A 56 -2.29 19.31 9.15
CA MET A 56 -2.31 18.61 7.86
C MET A 56 -0.91 18.49 7.22
N GLN A 57 -0.05 19.51 7.37
CA GLN A 57 1.34 19.44 6.92
C GLN A 57 2.19 18.48 7.78
N LYS A 58 1.95 18.42 9.10
CA LYS A 58 2.66 17.47 9.99
C LYS A 58 2.34 16.00 9.70
N ARG A 59 1.19 15.68 9.09
CA ARG A 59 0.87 14.34 8.57
C ARG A 59 1.53 14.03 7.22
N LYS A 60 1.86 15.04 6.42
CA LYS A 60 2.49 14.89 5.10
C LYS A 60 4.03 14.84 5.14
N GLY A 61 4.63 15.00 6.31
CA GLY A 61 6.09 15.08 6.48
C GLY A 61 6.65 14.08 7.49
N LYS A 62 6.07 12.88 7.60
CA LYS A 62 6.77 11.77 8.26
C LYS A 62 7.59 11.07 7.19
N THR A 63 8.75 11.64 6.87
CA THR A 63 9.82 10.91 6.19
C THR A 63 10.15 9.74 7.11
N THR A 64 9.64 8.56 6.77
CA THR A 64 9.96 7.31 7.45
C THR A 64 11.47 7.16 7.31
N THR A 65 12.20 7.45 8.37
CA THR A 65 13.58 6.98 8.52
C THR A 65 13.48 5.47 8.39
N MET A 66 13.82 4.93 7.22
CA MET A 66 13.77 3.49 6.95
C MET A 66 14.57 2.80 8.02
N ASN A 67 13.90 2.04 8.88
CA ASN A 67 14.58 1.23 9.85
C ASN A 67 15.09 -0.01 9.12
N ALA A 68 16.32 -0.43 9.42
CA ALA A 68 16.93 -1.67 8.93
C ALA A 68 16.21 -2.96 9.40
N ASN A 69 14.94 -2.87 9.83
CA ASN A 69 14.11 -3.98 10.29
C ASN A 69 12.68 -3.90 9.72
N ASP A 70 12.47 -3.18 8.62
CA ASP A 70 11.17 -3.13 7.97
C ASP A 70 10.89 -4.46 7.25
N ILE A 71 10.05 -5.28 7.87
CA ILE A 71 9.62 -6.57 7.32
C ILE A 71 8.61 -6.31 6.20
N TRP A 72 8.83 -6.92 5.04
CA TRP A 72 7.93 -6.90 3.90
C TRP A 72 7.11 -8.18 3.82
N LEU A 73 5.82 -8.05 3.52
CA LEU A 73 4.95 -9.18 3.19
C LEU A 73 4.69 -9.18 1.69
N ILE A 74 5.00 -10.28 1.01
CA ILE A 74 4.58 -10.51 -0.37
C ILE A 74 3.55 -11.62 -0.38
N ALA A 75 2.33 -11.29 -0.77
CA ALA A 75 1.21 -12.22 -0.83
C ALA A 75 0.84 -12.51 -2.29
N GLY A 76 0.91 -13.79 -2.68
CA GLY A 76 0.42 -14.26 -3.97
C GLY A 76 -1.05 -14.65 -3.86
N LEU A 77 -1.93 -14.11 -4.70
CA LEU A 77 -3.33 -14.51 -4.72
C LEU A 77 -3.56 -15.71 -5.65
N GLY A 78 -4.49 -16.57 -5.24
CA GLY A 78 -4.86 -17.79 -5.95
C GLY A 78 -5.85 -18.61 -5.12
N ASN A 79 -6.36 -19.69 -5.71
CA ASN A 79 -7.15 -20.69 -5.03
C ASN A 79 -6.29 -21.96 -4.79
N PRO A 80 -6.39 -22.59 -3.60
CA PRO A 80 -5.47 -23.65 -3.16
C PRO A 80 -5.73 -25.03 -3.77
N GLU A 81 -6.94 -25.28 -4.28
CA GLU A 81 -7.31 -26.60 -4.76
C GLU A 81 -6.57 -26.96 -6.05
N ALA A 82 -6.13 -28.21 -6.18
CA ALA A 82 -5.37 -28.68 -7.33
C ALA A 82 -6.09 -28.45 -8.67
N LYS A 83 -7.42 -28.41 -8.68
CA LYS A 83 -8.22 -28.12 -9.89
C LYS A 83 -8.00 -26.71 -10.45
N TYR A 84 -7.53 -25.78 -9.61
CA TYR A 84 -7.23 -24.41 -9.99
C TYR A 84 -5.76 -24.19 -10.37
N ASP A 85 -4.94 -25.24 -10.32
CA ASP A 85 -3.55 -25.15 -10.73
C ASP A 85 -3.43 -24.84 -12.24
N GLY A 86 -2.54 -23.90 -12.56
CA GLY A 86 -2.37 -23.35 -13.92
C GLY A 86 -3.54 -22.50 -14.43
N THR A 87 -4.51 -22.12 -13.58
CA THR A 87 -5.58 -21.20 -13.97
C THR A 87 -5.14 -19.75 -13.93
N ARG A 88 -5.86 -18.87 -14.65
CA ARG A 88 -5.58 -17.42 -14.68
C ARG A 88 -5.61 -16.80 -13.29
N HIS A 89 -6.54 -17.21 -12.43
CA HIS A 89 -6.65 -16.70 -11.05
C HIS A 89 -5.51 -17.16 -10.14
N ASN A 90 -4.74 -18.18 -10.53
CA ASN A 90 -3.56 -18.64 -9.79
C ASN A 90 -2.26 -17.98 -10.27
N ALA A 91 -2.33 -16.96 -11.14
CA ALA A 91 -1.14 -16.24 -11.59
C ALA A 91 -0.34 -15.62 -10.43
N GLY A 92 -1.01 -15.18 -9.35
CA GLY A 92 -0.34 -14.67 -8.15
C GLY A 92 0.43 -15.75 -7.38
N PHE A 93 -0.11 -16.97 -7.28
CA PHE A 93 0.61 -18.11 -6.70
C PHE A 93 1.83 -18.48 -7.54
N ALA A 94 1.67 -18.59 -8.87
CA ALA A 94 2.76 -18.94 -9.77
C ALA A 94 3.90 -17.90 -9.71
N ALA A 95 3.55 -16.61 -9.65
CA ALA A 95 4.53 -15.54 -9.45
C ALA A 95 5.25 -15.66 -8.09
N LEU A 96 4.51 -15.92 -7.01
CA LEU A 96 5.12 -16.12 -5.69
C LEU A 96 6.03 -17.36 -5.64
N ASP A 97 5.66 -18.43 -6.33
CA ASP A 97 6.50 -19.63 -6.49
C ASP A 97 7.81 -19.32 -7.19
N SER A 98 7.76 -18.55 -8.27
CA SER A 98 8.96 -18.10 -8.96
C SER A 98 9.85 -17.26 -8.05
N LEU A 99 9.28 -16.35 -7.24
CA LEU A 99 10.05 -15.57 -6.28
C LEU A 99 10.65 -16.44 -5.17
N ALA A 100 9.87 -17.33 -4.60
CA ALA A 100 10.29 -18.25 -3.54
C ALA A 100 11.46 -19.12 -4.01
N GLY A 101 11.36 -19.70 -5.21
CA GLY A 101 12.43 -20.50 -5.81
C GLY A 101 13.69 -19.68 -6.08
N LYS A 102 13.54 -18.45 -6.58
CA LYS A 102 14.66 -17.55 -6.89
C LYS A 102 15.40 -17.07 -5.64
N TRP A 103 14.67 -16.81 -4.56
CA TRP A 103 15.24 -16.34 -3.29
C TRP A 103 15.60 -17.47 -2.32
N GLY A 104 15.33 -18.73 -2.68
CA GLY A 104 15.58 -19.88 -1.82
C GLY A 104 14.72 -19.90 -0.55
N ILE A 105 13.54 -19.26 -0.57
CA ILE A 105 12.63 -19.17 0.58
C ILE A 105 11.63 -20.33 0.53
N SER A 106 11.67 -21.23 1.52
CA SER A 106 10.69 -22.31 1.63
C SER A 106 9.34 -21.78 2.15
N VAL A 107 8.28 -21.94 1.35
CA VAL A 107 6.89 -21.57 1.69
C VAL A 107 6.11 -22.82 2.13
N SER A 108 6.50 -23.40 3.26
CA SER A 108 5.99 -24.68 3.77
C SER A 108 5.27 -24.58 5.11
N LYS A 109 5.41 -23.46 5.84
CA LYS A 109 4.82 -23.32 7.17
C LYS A 109 3.31 -23.07 7.03
N THR A 110 2.52 -23.89 7.70
CA THR A 110 1.05 -23.74 7.73
C THR A 110 0.63 -22.90 8.93
N LYS A 111 0.14 -21.69 8.69
CA LYS A 111 -0.48 -20.81 9.71
C LYS A 111 -1.31 -19.74 9.01
N PHE A 112 -2.20 -19.05 9.73
CA PHE A 112 -3.00 -17.95 9.18
C PHE A 112 -3.83 -18.35 7.96
N GLN A 113 -4.32 -19.59 7.93
CA GLN A 113 -5.06 -20.15 6.78
C GLN A 113 -4.26 -20.05 5.46
N GLY A 114 -2.93 -20.19 5.52
CA GLY A 114 -2.04 -20.09 4.37
C GLY A 114 -0.75 -20.87 4.54
N LEU A 115 -0.01 -21.00 3.43
CA LEU A 115 1.39 -21.42 3.43
C LEU A 115 2.26 -20.18 3.44
N TRP A 116 3.20 -20.12 4.36
CA TRP A 116 4.10 -18.99 4.47
C TRP A 116 5.56 -19.42 4.66
N GLY A 117 6.45 -18.52 4.31
CA GLY A 117 7.90 -18.65 4.45
C GLY A 117 8.50 -17.30 4.78
N GLN A 118 9.71 -17.29 5.31
CA GLN A 118 10.45 -16.05 5.55
C GLN A 118 11.91 -16.21 5.15
N GLY A 119 12.52 -15.11 4.73
CA GLY A 119 13.93 -15.04 4.38
C GLY A 119 14.43 -13.61 4.38
N GLU A 120 15.62 -13.41 3.83
CA GLU A 120 16.24 -12.10 3.65
C GLU A 120 16.58 -11.91 2.18
N VAL A 121 16.22 -10.76 1.62
CA VAL A 121 16.45 -10.43 0.21
C VAL A 121 17.00 -9.01 0.15
N ASP A 122 18.23 -8.87 -0.34
CA ASP A 122 18.92 -7.58 -0.47
C ASP A 122 18.91 -6.73 0.83
N GLY A 123 19.02 -7.39 1.99
CA GLY A 123 19.00 -6.75 3.32
C GLY A 123 17.60 -6.49 3.90
N HIS A 124 16.53 -6.81 3.17
CA HIS A 124 15.15 -6.71 3.65
C HIS A 124 14.67 -8.06 4.21
N LYS A 125 14.00 -8.05 5.36
CA LYS A 125 13.28 -9.23 5.86
C LYS A 125 12.01 -9.42 5.05
N VAL A 126 11.87 -10.54 4.38
CA VAL A 126 10.72 -10.82 3.51
C VAL A 126 9.95 -12.02 4.04
N VAL A 127 8.63 -11.87 4.13
CA VAL A 127 7.68 -12.94 4.40
C VAL A 127 6.86 -13.18 3.15
N LEU A 128 6.85 -14.42 2.66
CA LEU A 128 6.03 -14.84 1.53
C LEU A 128 4.79 -15.54 2.07
N LEU A 129 3.63 -15.26 1.48
CA LEU A 129 2.36 -15.87 1.86
C LEU A 129 1.55 -16.31 0.63
N LYS A 130 1.10 -17.55 0.64
CA LYS A 130 0.02 -18.08 -0.19
C LYS A 130 -1.20 -18.34 0.68
N PRO A 131 -2.25 -17.50 0.63
CA PRO A 131 -3.51 -17.79 1.28
C PRO A 131 -4.06 -19.13 0.79
N LEU A 132 -4.36 -20.06 1.68
CA LEU A 132 -5.08 -21.31 1.37
C LEU A 132 -6.59 -21.14 1.61
N THR A 133 -7.10 -19.92 1.45
CA THR A 133 -8.51 -19.58 1.51
C THR A 133 -9.07 -19.46 0.10
N TYR A 134 -10.40 -19.40 -0.04
CA TYR A 134 -10.99 -18.99 -1.31
C TYR A 134 -10.60 -17.54 -1.63
N MET A 135 -10.53 -17.22 -2.92
CA MET A 135 -10.10 -15.90 -3.39
C MET A 135 -10.78 -14.73 -2.67
N ASN A 136 -12.10 -14.79 -2.47
CA ASN A 136 -12.89 -13.75 -1.78
C ASN A 136 -12.60 -13.61 -0.27
N LEU A 137 -11.85 -14.54 0.32
CA LEU A 137 -11.42 -14.58 1.71
C LEU A 137 -9.89 -14.45 1.84
N SER A 138 -9.20 -14.00 0.80
CA SER A 138 -7.73 -13.81 0.83
C SER A 138 -7.29 -12.86 1.96
N GLY A 139 -8.11 -11.83 2.26
CA GLY A 139 -7.83 -10.88 3.33
C GLY A 139 -7.81 -11.50 4.72
N ASP A 140 -8.56 -12.58 4.94
CA ASP A 140 -8.63 -13.29 6.22
C ASP A 140 -7.34 -14.07 6.52
N SER A 141 -6.52 -14.33 5.50
CA SER A 141 -5.17 -14.90 5.66
C SER A 141 -4.10 -13.81 5.80
N ILE A 142 -4.17 -12.79 4.94
CA ILE A 142 -3.15 -11.74 4.85
C ILE A 142 -3.15 -10.84 6.10
N ALA A 143 -4.31 -10.40 6.58
CA ALA A 143 -4.38 -9.46 7.69
C ALA A 143 -3.86 -10.03 9.03
N PRO A 144 -4.20 -11.28 9.43
CA PRO A 144 -3.63 -11.87 10.64
C PRO A 144 -2.11 -12.05 10.58
N LEU A 145 -1.56 -12.41 9.41
CA LEU A 145 -0.11 -12.52 9.25
C LEU A 145 0.56 -11.15 9.37
N ALA A 146 0.03 -10.15 8.67
CA ALA A 146 0.54 -8.78 8.75
C ALA A 146 0.50 -8.26 10.20
N GLY A 147 -0.60 -8.50 10.93
CA GLY A 147 -0.74 -8.16 12.34
C GLY A 147 0.26 -8.89 13.25
N PHE A 148 0.49 -10.18 13.02
CA PHE A 148 1.43 -10.99 13.80
C PHE A 148 2.88 -10.49 13.67
N PHE A 149 3.30 -10.15 12.46
CA PHE A 149 4.64 -9.59 12.19
C PHE A 149 4.72 -8.06 12.36
N LYS A 150 3.61 -7.40 12.69
CA LYS A 150 3.49 -5.93 12.81
C LYS A 150 3.87 -5.19 11.51
N ILE A 151 3.54 -5.79 10.38
CA ILE A 151 3.82 -5.25 9.04
C ILE A 151 2.73 -4.21 8.71
N PRO A 152 3.10 -2.96 8.40
CA PRO A 152 2.13 -1.95 7.99
C PRO A 152 1.64 -2.22 6.56
N ALA A 153 0.45 -1.72 6.21
CA ALA A 153 -0.19 -2.02 4.92
C ALA A 153 0.64 -1.58 3.70
N ASP A 154 1.38 -0.49 3.81
CA ASP A 154 2.29 0.00 2.77
C ASP A 154 3.49 -0.92 2.50
N HIS A 155 3.77 -1.85 3.43
CA HIS A 155 4.79 -2.89 3.31
C HIS A 155 4.21 -4.26 2.89
N VAL A 156 2.95 -4.28 2.47
CA VAL A 156 2.28 -5.48 1.93
C VAL A 156 2.22 -5.37 0.40
N ILE A 157 3.02 -6.17 -0.29
CA ILE A 157 2.98 -6.31 -1.75
C ILE A 157 2.03 -7.43 -2.12
N VAL A 158 0.99 -7.13 -2.89
CA VAL A 158 0.03 -8.14 -3.37
C VAL A 158 0.29 -8.46 -4.85
N LEU A 159 0.49 -9.74 -5.17
CA LEU A 159 0.57 -10.26 -6.53
C LEU A 159 -0.80 -10.80 -6.93
N CYS A 160 -1.43 -10.21 -7.95
CA CYS A 160 -2.78 -10.58 -8.37
C CYS A 160 -2.94 -10.57 -9.89
N ASP A 161 -3.92 -11.30 -10.39
CA ASP A 161 -4.28 -11.29 -11.80
C ASP A 161 -5.03 -10.02 -12.22
N ASP A 162 -4.91 -9.68 -13.50
CA ASP A 162 -5.57 -8.53 -14.12
C ASP A 162 -6.10 -8.87 -15.49
N ILE A 163 -7.41 -9.03 -15.57
CA ILE A 163 -8.14 -9.30 -16.81
C ILE A 163 -8.08 -8.12 -17.79
N THR A 164 -7.72 -6.92 -17.34
CA THR A 164 -7.68 -5.74 -18.22
C THR A 164 -6.38 -5.64 -19.02
N GLN A 165 -5.38 -6.43 -18.67
CA GLN A 165 -4.06 -6.43 -19.28
C GLN A 165 -3.84 -7.73 -20.02
N ALA A 166 -3.19 -7.67 -21.18
CA ALA A 166 -2.84 -8.85 -21.94
C ALA A 166 -1.82 -9.73 -21.16
N PRO A 167 -1.79 -11.05 -21.40
CA PRO A 167 -0.75 -11.92 -20.87
C PRO A 167 0.66 -11.38 -21.16
N GLY A 168 1.54 -11.44 -20.16
CA GLY A 168 2.89 -10.85 -20.23
C GLY A 168 2.98 -9.34 -20.00
N LYS A 169 1.86 -8.65 -19.72
CA LYS A 169 1.87 -7.26 -19.25
C LYS A 169 1.82 -7.19 -17.74
N LEU A 170 2.67 -6.35 -17.15
CA LEU A 170 2.66 -6.06 -15.72
C LEU A 170 2.14 -4.64 -15.48
N ARG A 171 1.45 -4.45 -14.36
CA ARG A 171 0.97 -3.14 -13.94
C ARG A 171 1.10 -2.99 -12.43
N ILE A 172 2.02 -2.13 -12.03
CA ILE A 172 2.31 -1.82 -10.63
C ILE A 172 1.47 -0.63 -10.20
N ARG A 173 0.82 -0.76 -9.05
CA ARG A 173 -0.01 0.28 -8.45
C ARG A 173 0.34 0.44 -6.96
N PRO A 174 0.58 1.67 -6.48
CA PRO A 174 0.83 1.92 -5.05
C PRO A 174 -0.44 1.75 -4.20
N SER A 175 -1.61 1.98 -4.80
CA SER A 175 -2.91 1.92 -4.14
C SER A 175 -4.06 1.83 -5.16
N GLY A 176 -5.28 1.78 -4.64
CA GLY A 176 -6.54 2.01 -5.36
C GLY A 176 -7.60 0.93 -5.13
N SER A 177 -8.72 1.07 -5.81
CA SER A 177 -9.87 0.17 -5.65
C SER A 177 -9.59 -1.27 -6.10
N ALA A 178 -10.46 -2.19 -5.71
CA ALA A 178 -10.34 -3.61 -6.06
C ALA A 178 -10.47 -3.89 -7.57
N GLY A 179 -11.04 -2.98 -8.35
CA GLY A 179 -11.18 -3.15 -9.81
C GLY A 179 -11.96 -4.41 -10.22
N GLY A 180 -12.94 -4.83 -9.41
CA GLY A 180 -13.73 -6.05 -9.63
C GLY A 180 -13.07 -7.35 -9.14
N HIS A 181 -11.83 -7.30 -8.64
CA HIS A 181 -11.12 -8.49 -8.18
C HIS A 181 -11.51 -8.85 -6.73
N ASN A 182 -12.07 -10.05 -6.53
CA ASN A 182 -12.60 -10.49 -5.23
C ASN A 182 -11.53 -10.58 -4.13
N GLY A 183 -10.32 -11.05 -4.45
CA GLY A 183 -9.20 -11.06 -3.51
C GLY A 183 -8.77 -9.67 -3.02
N LEU A 184 -8.57 -8.72 -3.94
CA LEU A 184 -8.27 -7.33 -3.56
C LEU A 184 -9.39 -6.70 -2.73
N LYS A 185 -10.67 -6.97 -3.04
CA LYS A 185 -11.82 -6.51 -2.23
C LYS A 185 -11.74 -7.02 -0.79
N SER A 186 -11.40 -8.31 -0.63
CA SER A 186 -11.20 -8.94 0.67
C SER A 186 -10.05 -8.30 1.46
N ILE A 187 -8.90 -8.09 0.81
CA ILE A 187 -7.72 -7.48 1.43
C ILE A 187 -8.00 -6.05 1.88
N ILE A 188 -8.62 -5.22 1.03
CA ILE A 188 -8.97 -3.84 1.37
C ILE A 188 -9.88 -3.81 2.61
N ALA A 189 -10.87 -4.70 2.66
CA ALA A 189 -11.80 -4.79 3.77
C ALA A 189 -11.12 -5.24 5.09
N ARG A 190 -10.07 -6.06 5.02
CA ARG A 190 -9.38 -6.60 6.21
C ARG A 190 -8.18 -5.76 6.67
N LEU A 191 -7.47 -5.12 5.75
CA LEU A 191 -6.39 -4.18 6.06
C LEU A 191 -6.90 -2.76 6.39
N GLY A 192 -8.18 -2.47 6.14
CA GLY A 192 -8.80 -1.20 6.48
C GLY A 192 -8.46 -0.05 5.52
N GLY A 193 -8.00 -0.36 4.31
CA GLY A 193 -7.66 0.65 3.31
C GLY A 193 -7.05 0.08 2.03
N GLU A 194 -6.82 0.98 1.07
CA GLU A 194 -6.27 0.67 -0.25
C GLU A 194 -4.76 0.95 -0.36
N ASN A 195 -4.12 1.32 0.75
CA ASN A 195 -2.75 1.81 0.81
C ASN A 195 -1.74 0.66 0.90
N PHE A 196 -1.76 -0.22 -0.10
CA PHE A 196 -0.80 -1.30 -0.22
C PHE A 196 -0.38 -1.46 -1.69
N PRO A 197 0.93 -1.61 -1.96
CA PRO A 197 1.41 -1.82 -3.31
C PRO A 197 0.91 -3.17 -3.86
N ARG A 198 0.62 -3.19 -5.15
CA ARG A 198 0.23 -4.41 -5.86
C ARG A 198 0.83 -4.48 -7.23
N ILE A 199 1.29 -5.67 -7.58
CA ILE A 199 1.79 -6.03 -8.89
C ILE A 199 0.67 -6.82 -9.56
N ARG A 200 0.02 -6.16 -10.53
CA ARG A 200 -1.05 -6.75 -11.31
C ARG A 200 -0.45 -7.45 -12.52
N ILE A 201 -0.78 -8.71 -12.70
CA ILE A 201 -0.22 -9.58 -13.75
C ILE A 201 -1.32 -9.81 -14.78
N GLY A 202 -1.09 -9.38 -16.02
CA GLY A 202 -2.09 -9.47 -17.08
C GLY A 202 -2.44 -10.92 -17.41
N VAL A 203 -3.73 -11.24 -17.45
CA VAL A 203 -4.22 -12.59 -17.77
C VAL A 203 -5.13 -12.62 -18.99
N GLY A 204 -5.29 -11.47 -19.65
CA GLY A 204 -6.12 -11.29 -20.83
C GLY A 204 -7.59 -11.04 -20.48
N ALA A 205 -8.24 -10.27 -21.36
CA ALA A 205 -9.68 -10.07 -21.29
C ALA A 205 -10.41 -11.32 -21.78
N LYS A 206 -11.64 -11.50 -21.30
CA LYS A 206 -12.52 -12.56 -21.79
C LYS A 206 -12.73 -12.43 -23.31
N PRO A 207 -12.86 -13.56 -24.03
CA PRO A 207 -12.91 -13.56 -25.49
C PRO A 207 -14.17 -12.89 -26.05
N ARG A 208 -15.26 -12.88 -25.28
CA ARG A 208 -16.55 -12.29 -25.68
C ARG A 208 -17.22 -11.54 -24.52
N PRO A 209 -17.97 -10.47 -24.77
CA PRO A 209 -18.63 -9.66 -23.73
C PRO A 209 -19.65 -10.42 -22.87
N ASP A 210 -20.25 -11.49 -23.40
CA ASP A 210 -21.25 -12.34 -22.76
C ASP A 210 -20.64 -13.51 -21.96
N TYR A 211 -19.36 -13.81 -22.17
CA TYR A 211 -18.67 -14.89 -21.45
C TYR A 211 -18.62 -14.60 -19.94
N ASP A 212 -18.85 -15.62 -19.12
CA ASP A 212 -18.78 -15.46 -17.66
C ASP A 212 -17.34 -15.17 -17.22
N LEU A 213 -17.18 -14.10 -16.45
CA LEU A 213 -15.89 -13.69 -15.96
C LEU A 213 -15.31 -14.72 -14.99
N ALA A 214 -16.16 -15.35 -14.16
CA ALA A 214 -15.70 -16.36 -13.22
C ALA A 214 -15.11 -17.56 -13.97
N ASP A 215 -15.81 -18.08 -14.97
CA ASP A 215 -15.32 -19.18 -15.81
C ASP A 215 -14.03 -18.81 -16.56
N TRP A 216 -13.89 -17.56 -17.03
CA TRP A 216 -12.67 -17.11 -17.69
C TRP A 216 -11.45 -17.15 -16.77
N VAL A 217 -11.57 -16.57 -15.57
CA VAL A 217 -10.43 -16.51 -14.62
C VAL A 217 -10.10 -17.88 -14.02
N LEU A 218 -11.08 -18.79 -13.95
CA LEU A 218 -10.87 -20.17 -13.55
C LEU A 218 -10.39 -21.07 -14.71
N GLY A 219 -10.31 -20.55 -15.93
CA GLY A 219 -9.75 -21.26 -17.08
C GLY A 219 -8.22 -21.27 -17.08
N LYS A 220 -7.63 -22.26 -17.77
CA LYS A 220 -6.18 -22.39 -17.95
C LYS A 220 -5.65 -21.49 -19.07
N PHE A 221 -4.37 -21.14 -19.00
CA PHE A 221 -3.67 -20.43 -20.07
C PHE A 221 -3.40 -21.34 -21.25
N PRO A 222 -3.51 -20.84 -22.49
CA PRO A 222 -2.87 -21.49 -23.62
C PRO A 222 -1.34 -21.39 -23.50
N PRO A 223 -0.57 -22.29 -24.15
CA PRO A 223 0.88 -22.37 -23.98
C PRO A 223 1.64 -21.07 -24.26
N GLU A 224 1.21 -20.31 -25.26
CA GLU A 224 1.80 -19.02 -25.64
C GLU A 224 1.65 -17.97 -24.53
N ASP A 225 0.49 -17.89 -23.89
CA ASP A 225 0.24 -16.96 -22.80
C ASP A 225 1.01 -17.37 -21.54
N ALA A 226 1.05 -18.68 -21.24
CA ALA A 226 1.81 -19.21 -20.12
C ALA A 226 3.31 -18.89 -20.28
N LYS A 227 3.84 -19.01 -21.49
CA LYS A 227 5.22 -18.63 -21.81
C LYS A 227 5.44 -17.12 -21.66
N ALA A 228 4.57 -16.31 -22.24
CA ALA A 228 4.66 -14.84 -22.13
C ALA A 228 4.65 -14.36 -20.67
N MET A 229 3.93 -15.07 -19.79
CA MET A 229 3.90 -14.79 -18.36
C MET A 229 5.19 -15.23 -17.66
N ALA A 230 5.69 -16.42 -17.97
CA ALA A 230 6.93 -16.95 -17.40
C ALA A 230 8.14 -16.05 -17.73
N ASP A 231 8.20 -15.53 -18.95
CA ASP A 231 9.26 -14.61 -19.41
C ASP A 231 9.29 -13.30 -18.60
N ARG A 232 8.20 -12.97 -17.89
CA ARG A 232 8.07 -11.75 -17.08
C ARG A 232 8.33 -11.96 -15.59
N TYR A 233 8.56 -13.17 -15.12
CA TYR A 233 8.89 -13.40 -13.71
C TYR A 233 10.18 -12.69 -13.24
N PRO A 234 11.25 -12.57 -14.05
CA PRO A 234 12.41 -11.75 -13.68
C PRO A 234 12.06 -10.27 -13.48
N ASP A 235 11.16 -9.73 -14.30
CA ASP A 235 10.69 -8.35 -14.15
C ASP A 235 9.85 -8.16 -12.88
N LEU A 236 9.06 -9.17 -12.51
CA LEU A 236 8.29 -9.17 -11.27
C LEU A 236 9.19 -9.17 -10.05
N GLU A 237 10.26 -9.98 -10.07
CA GLU A 237 11.30 -9.98 -9.03
C GLU A 237 11.94 -8.60 -8.90
N ALA A 238 12.41 -8.03 -10.00
CA ALA A 238 13.06 -6.73 -10.00
C ALA A 238 12.10 -5.61 -9.57
N ALA A 239 10.82 -5.69 -9.95
CA ALA A 239 9.78 -4.78 -9.48
C ALA A 239 9.57 -4.88 -7.97
N ALA A 240 9.45 -6.10 -7.42
CA ALA A 240 9.29 -6.32 -5.99
C ALA A 240 10.47 -5.74 -5.21
N LYS A 241 11.71 -6.00 -5.65
CA LYS A 241 12.93 -5.41 -5.07
C LYS A 241 12.91 -3.88 -5.08
N LEU A 242 12.55 -3.27 -6.21
CA LEU A 242 12.43 -1.81 -6.29
C LEU A 242 11.36 -1.24 -5.36
N ILE A 243 10.25 -1.95 -5.15
CA ILE A 243 9.21 -1.53 -4.20
C ILE A 243 9.75 -1.61 -2.78
N MET A 244 10.45 -2.69 -2.41
CA MET A 244 11.07 -2.85 -1.09
C MET A 244 12.13 -1.77 -0.80
N ASP A 245 12.85 -1.32 -1.82
CA ASP A 245 13.78 -0.19 -1.78
C ASP A 245 13.11 1.20 -1.67
N GLY A 246 11.78 1.27 -1.63
CA GLY A 246 11.02 2.53 -1.67
C GLY A 246 11.04 3.24 -3.03
N LYS A 247 11.56 2.60 -4.08
CA LYS A 247 11.66 3.13 -5.45
C LYS A 247 10.43 2.75 -6.30
N LEU A 248 9.23 2.82 -5.71
CA LEU A 248 7.98 2.41 -6.36
C LEU A 248 7.74 3.16 -7.68
N GLY A 249 8.00 4.46 -7.73
CA GLY A 249 7.85 5.25 -8.97
C GLY A 249 8.75 4.74 -10.11
N LEU A 250 9.97 4.30 -9.79
CA LEU A 250 10.87 3.69 -10.78
C LEU A 250 10.37 2.32 -11.25
N ALA A 251 9.85 1.51 -10.32
CA ALA A 251 9.25 0.22 -10.66
C ALA A 251 8.09 0.42 -11.64
N GLN A 252 7.22 1.39 -11.40
CA GLN A 252 6.14 1.75 -12.31
C GLN A 252 6.63 2.19 -13.68
N SER A 253 7.60 3.11 -13.75
CA SER A 253 8.11 3.61 -15.04
C SER A 253 8.80 2.53 -15.88
N LYS A 254 9.43 1.54 -15.24
CA LYS A 254 10.14 0.46 -15.94
C LYS A 254 9.25 -0.68 -16.39
N TYR A 255 8.31 -1.09 -15.53
CA TYR A 255 7.60 -2.37 -15.71
C TYR A 255 6.11 -2.23 -16.00
N ASN A 256 5.52 -1.03 -15.90
CA ASN A 256 4.18 -0.82 -16.43
C ASN A 256 4.25 -0.87 -17.96
N GLY A 257 3.63 -1.91 -18.54
CA GLY A 257 3.57 -2.13 -19.97
C GLY A 257 2.26 -1.68 -20.61
#